data_AF-Q8IX02-F1
#
_entry.id   AF-Q8IX02-F1
#
_cell.length_a   1.000
_cell.length_b   1.000
_cell.length_c   1.000
_cell.angle_alpha   90.00
_cell.angle_beta   90.00
_cell.angle_gamma   90.00
#
_symmetry.space_group_name_H-M   'P 1'
#
loop_
_entity.id
_entity.type
_entity.pdbx_description
1 polymer ?
#
loop_
_entity_poly.entity_id
_entity_poly.type
_entity_poly.pdbx_seq_one_letter_code
_entity_poly.pdbx_strand_id
1 'polypeptide(L)'
;MKLVFLVLLFLGALGLCLAGRRRRSVQWCAVSQPEATKCFQWQRNMRKVRGPPVSCIKRDSPIQCIQAIAENRADAVTLDGGFIYEAGLAPYKLRPVAAEVYGTERQPRTHYYAVAVVKKGGSFQLNELQGLKSCHTGLRRTAGWNVPIGTLRPFLNWTGPPEPIEAAVARFFSASCVPGADKGQFPNLCRLCAGTGENKCAFSSQEPYFSYSGAFKCLRDGAGDVAFIRESTV
;
A
#
# COMPACT_ATOMS: atom_id res chain seq x y z
N MET A 1 -13.77 43.53 48.11
CA MET A 1 -12.93 42.34 47.79
C MET A 1 -13.74 41.09 47.38
N LYS A 2 -14.83 40.71 48.08
CA LYS A 2 -15.61 39.51 47.71
C LYS A 2 -16.30 39.56 46.34
N LEU A 3 -16.80 40.73 45.92
CA LEU A 3 -17.48 40.90 44.62
C LEU A 3 -16.55 40.74 43.41
N VAL A 4 -15.29 41.18 43.53
CA VAL A 4 -14.28 41.09 42.47
C VAL A 4 -13.87 39.63 42.23
N PHE A 5 -13.84 38.82 43.29
CA PHE A 5 -13.51 37.40 43.22
C PHE A 5 -14.59 36.59 42.50
N LEU A 6 -15.87 36.91 42.72
CA LEU A 6 -17.01 36.28 42.04
C LEU A 6 -17.07 36.60 40.55
N VAL A 7 -16.75 37.83 40.16
CA VAL A 7 -16.70 38.25 38.74
C VAL A 7 -15.55 37.57 37.99
N LEU A 8 -14.37 37.43 38.62
CA LEU A 8 -13.22 36.71 38.05
C LEU A 8 -13.48 35.20 37.88
N LEU A 9 -14.19 34.57 38.82
CA LEU A 9 -14.61 33.17 38.73
C LEU A 9 -15.62 32.93 37.59
N PHE A 10 -16.56 33.84 37.37
CA PHE A 10 -17.50 33.76 36.25
C PHE A 10 -16.83 33.99 34.89
N LEU A 11 -15.88 34.93 34.79
CA LEU A 11 -15.09 35.15 33.57
C LEU A 11 -14.16 33.96 33.25
N GLY A 12 -13.59 33.31 34.27
CA GLY A 12 -12.81 32.08 34.11
C GLY A 12 -13.65 30.90 33.58
N ALA A 13 -14.88 30.74 34.10
CA ALA A 13 -15.80 29.69 33.65
C ALA A 13 -16.31 29.92 32.21
N LEU A 14 -16.57 31.17 31.80
CA LEU A 14 -16.91 31.52 30.42
C LEU A 14 -15.73 31.34 29.44
N GLY A 15 -14.49 31.63 29.88
CA GLY A 15 -13.28 31.40 29.07
C GLY A 15 -13.00 29.91 28.79
N LEU A 16 -13.28 29.03 29.75
CA LEU A 16 -13.14 27.58 29.61
C LEU A 16 -14.22 26.95 28.69
N CYS A 17 -15.41 27.56 28.61
CA CYS A 17 -16.48 27.08 27.73
C CYS A 17 -16.33 27.53 26.26
N LEU A 18 -15.50 28.54 25.99
CA LEU A 18 -15.21 29.04 24.63
C LEU A 18 -13.99 28.37 23.96
N ALA A 19 -13.36 27.39 24.61
CA ALA A 19 -12.51 26.42 23.92
C ALA A 19 -13.40 25.45 23.11
N GLY A 20 -14.19 26.00 22.18
CA GLY A 20 -14.94 25.22 21.21
C GLY A 20 -13.96 24.24 20.59
N ARG A 21 -14.30 22.94 20.66
CA ARG A 21 -13.50 21.84 20.08
C ARG A 21 -13.05 22.25 18.68
N ARG A 22 -11.82 22.76 18.57
CA ARG A 22 -11.18 23.00 17.27
C ARG A 22 -11.18 21.63 16.62
N ARG A 23 -12.01 21.43 15.59
CA ARG A 23 -11.97 20.19 14.80
C ARG A 23 -10.56 20.11 14.22
N ARG A 24 -9.72 19.30 14.85
CA ARG A 24 -8.33 19.11 14.43
C ARG A 24 -8.37 18.57 13.00
N SER A 25 -7.59 19.18 12.12
CA SER A 25 -7.44 18.72 10.74
C SER A 25 -6.80 17.34 10.74
N VAL A 26 -7.33 16.42 9.95
CA VAL A 26 -6.70 15.11 9.75
C VAL A 26 -5.50 15.30 8.83
N GLN A 27 -4.32 14.88 9.26
CA GLN A 27 -3.07 14.90 8.49
C GLN A 27 -2.95 13.60 7.68
N TRP A 28 -3.36 13.64 6.42
CA TRP A 28 -3.27 12.49 5.52
C TRP A 28 -1.85 12.35 4.94
N CYS A 29 -1.28 11.16 5.05
CA CYS A 29 0.04 10.85 4.51
C CYS A 29 -0.07 10.29 3.08
N ALA A 30 0.48 11.02 2.11
CA ALA A 30 0.60 10.62 0.71
C ALA A 30 1.99 10.02 0.45
N VAL A 31 2.07 8.95 -0.33
CA VAL A 31 3.32 8.22 -0.61
C VAL A 31 3.96 8.55 -1.96
N SER A 32 3.42 9.54 -2.68
CA SER A 32 3.97 9.99 -3.97
C SER A 32 3.58 11.43 -4.29
N GLN A 33 4.25 12.04 -5.28
CA GLN A 33 3.88 13.38 -5.75
C GLN A 33 2.46 13.44 -6.34
N PRO A 34 2.01 12.50 -7.20
CA PRO A 34 0.64 12.50 -7.68
C PRO A 34 -0.40 12.35 -6.55
N GLU A 35 -0.11 11.53 -5.55
CA GLU A 35 -0.99 11.41 -4.37
C GLU A 35 -1.05 12.69 -3.56
N ALA A 36 0.09 13.38 -3.35
CA ALA A 36 0.11 14.66 -2.67
C ALA A 36 -0.74 15.70 -3.42
N THR A 37 -0.61 15.76 -4.75
CA THR A 37 -1.44 16.62 -5.60
C THR A 37 -2.94 16.31 -5.45
N LYS A 38 -3.34 15.04 -5.46
CA LYS A 38 -4.73 14.62 -5.22
C LYS A 38 -5.19 15.00 -3.82
N CYS A 39 -4.35 14.83 -2.80
CA CYS A 39 -4.66 15.23 -1.43
C CYS A 39 -4.91 16.74 -1.33
N PHE A 40 -4.09 17.58 -1.98
CA PHE A 40 -4.31 19.03 -1.99
C PHE A 40 -5.62 19.43 -2.68
N GLN A 41 -6.01 18.71 -3.74
CA GLN A 41 -7.33 18.90 -4.35
C GLN A 41 -8.47 18.50 -3.39
N TRP A 42 -8.32 17.38 -2.67
CA TRP A 42 -9.27 16.95 -1.65
C TRP A 42 -9.42 17.99 -0.53
N GLN A 43 -8.29 18.49 0.01
CA GLN A 43 -8.26 19.57 0.99
C GLN A 43 -9.03 20.81 0.53
N ARG A 44 -8.80 21.26 -0.71
CA ARG A 44 -9.49 22.43 -1.28
C ARG A 44 -11.00 22.21 -1.38
N ASN A 45 -11.42 21.03 -1.84
CA ASN A 45 -12.84 20.71 -1.99
C ASN A 45 -13.55 20.58 -0.63
N MET A 46 -12.94 19.94 0.36
CA MET A 46 -13.49 19.86 1.72
C MET A 46 -13.71 21.24 2.33
N ARG A 47 -12.75 22.17 2.15
CA ARG A 47 -12.91 23.56 2.56
C ARG A 47 -14.06 24.26 1.83
N LYS A 48 -14.17 24.05 0.51
CA LYS A 48 -15.22 24.68 -0.32
C LYS A 48 -16.63 24.29 0.13
N VAL A 49 -16.83 23.03 0.52
CA VAL A 49 -18.12 22.52 1.01
C VAL A 49 -18.30 22.65 2.53
N ARG A 50 -17.39 23.36 3.22
CA ARG A 50 -17.38 23.52 4.69
C ARG A 50 -17.39 22.17 5.45
N GLY A 51 -16.79 21.14 4.85
CA GLY A 51 -16.62 19.82 5.45
C GLY A 51 -15.48 19.77 6.47
N PRO A 52 -15.27 18.62 7.15
CA PRO A 52 -14.13 18.42 8.03
C PRO A 52 -12.79 18.68 7.32
N PRO A 53 -11.86 19.43 7.93
CA PRO A 53 -10.59 19.78 7.29
C PRO A 53 -9.63 18.57 7.21
N VAL A 54 -8.86 18.54 6.13
CA VAL A 54 -7.76 17.61 5.90
C VAL A 54 -6.51 18.40 5.47
N SER A 55 -5.34 17.96 5.89
CA SER A 55 -4.04 18.48 5.49
C SER A 55 -3.15 17.34 4.97
N CYS A 56 -2.16 17.66 4.14
CA CYS A 56 -1.41 16.66 3.39
C CYS A 56 0.06 16.63 3.81
N ILE A 57 0.56 15.46 4.18
CA ILE A 57 1.95 15.18 4.47
C ILE A 57 2.49 14.27 3.37
N LYS A 58 3.61 14.63 2.74
CA LYS A 58 4.23 13.79 1.72
C LYS A 58 5.38 12.98 2.32
N ARG A 59 5.42 11.70 1.97
CA ARG A 59 6.54 10.77 2.11
C ARG A 59 6.70 10.00 0.79
N ASP A 60 7.72 9.16 0.71
CA ASP A 60 8.08 8.43 -0.51
C ASP A 60 7.77 6.92 -0.42
N SER A 61 7.30 6.43 0.74
CA SER A 61 6.92 5.03 0.91
C SER A 61 5.85 4.79 1.99
N PRO A 62 5.12 3.66 1.92
CA PRO A 62 4.19 3.25 2.98
C PRO A 62 4.84 3.16 4.36
N ILE A 63 6.08 2.64 4.45
CA ILE A 63 6.82 2.52 5.72
C ILE A 63 7.13 3.90 6.32
N GLN A 64 7.52 4.87 5.50
CA GLN A 64 7.73 6.24 5.99
C GLN A 64 6.43 6.90 6.47
N CYS A 65 5.28 6.59 5.86
CA CYS A 65 4.00 7.05 6.37
C CYS A 65 3.61 6.36 7.70
N ILE A 66 3.85 5.06 7.83
CA ILE A 66 3.67 4.32 9.09
C ILE A 66 4.51 4.94 10.22
N GLN A 67 5.79 5.20 9.95
CA GLN A 67 6.70 5.89 10.87
C GLN A 67 6.20 7.29 11.22
N ALA A 68 5.80 8.08 10.22
CA ALA A 68 5.29 9.44 10.45
C ALA A 68 4.04 9.43 11.35
N ILE A 69 3.15 8.45 11.22
CA ILE A 69 1.97 8.32 12.07
C ILE A 69 2.37 7.93 13.50
N ALA A 70 3.25 6.93 13.66
CA ALA A 70 3.74 6.51 14.97
C ALA A 70 4.44 7.65 15.73
N GLU A 71 5.08 8.58 15.01
CA GLU A 71 5.78 9.75 15.55
C GLU A 71 4.89 11.01 15.68
N ASN A 72 3.57 10.91 15.48
CA ASN A 72 2.62 12.04 15.51
C ASN A 72 2.90 13.15 14.47
N ARG A 73 3.55 12.79 13.35
CA ARG A 73 3.83 13.69 12.20
C ARG A 73 2.81 13.53 11.06
N ALA A 74 1.91 12.57 11.16
CA ALA A 74 0.74 12.35 10.32
C ALA A 74 -0.33 11.59 11.13
N ASP A 75 -1.56 11.51 10.62
CA ASP A 75 -2.68 10.89 11.35
C ASP A 75 -3.19 9.62 10.66
N ALA A 76 -3.20 9.56 9.32
CA ALA A 76 -3.78 8.46 8.57
C ALA A 76 -3.09 8.19 7.22
N VAL A 77 -3.11 6.92 6.82
CA VAL A 77 -2.69 6.43 5.49
C VAL A 77 -3.50 5.19 5.15
N THR A 78 -3.87 5.00 3.88
CA THR A 78 -4.49 3.76 3.40
C THR A 78 -3.40 2.75 3.04
N LEU A 79 -3.52 1.51 3.52
CA LEU A 79 -2.53 0.45 3.33
C LEU A 79 -3.16 -0.84 2.80
N ASP A 80 -2.39 -1.59 2.01
CA ASP A 80 -2.69 -2.99 1.70
C ASP A 80 -2.51 -3.86 2.96
N GLY A 81 -3.22 -5.00 3.04
CA GLY A 81 -3.18 -5.94 4.17
C GLY A 81 -1.78 -6.35 4.60
N GLY A 82 -0.86 -6.55 3.65
CA GLY A 82 0.55 -6.80 3.96
C GLY A 82 1.25 -5.67 4.73
N PHE A 83 0.93 -4.40 4.43
CA PHE A 83 1.45 -3.27 5.20
C PHE A 83 0.64 -2.97 6.45
N ILE A 84 -0.63 -3.40 6.54
CA ILE A 84 -1.37 -3.38 7.81
C ILE A 84 -0.69 -4.31 8.82
N TYR A 85 -0.24 -5.49 8.37
CA TYR A 85 0.57 -6.38 9.22
C TYR A 85 1.84 -5.67 9.73
N GLU A 86 2.64 -5.10 8.82
CA GLU A 86 3.86 -4.36 9.20
C GLU A 86 3.57 -3.18 10.15
N ALA A 87 2.51 -2.42 9.89
CA ALA A 87 2.10 -1.28 10.71
C ALA A 87 1.65 -1.67 12.12
N GLY A 88 1.17 -2.91 12.32
CA GLY A 88 0.75 -3.43 13.61
C GLY A 88 1.92 -3.91 14.49
N LEU A 89 3.09 -4.16 13.91
CA LEU A 89 4.28 -4.60 14.65
C LEU A 89 4.83 -3.47 15.53
N ALA A 90 5.60 -3.85 16.56
CA ALA A 90 6.45 -2.91 17.27
C ALA A 90 7.54 -2.37 16.30
N PRO A 91 7.90 -1.08 16.38
CA PRO A 91 7.47 -0.09 17.38
C PRO A 91 6.17 0.65 17.04
N TYR A 92 5.57 0.44 15.86
CA TYR A 92 4.51 1.29 15.33
C TYR A 92 3.15 1.08 16.00
N LYS A 93 2.74 -0.19 16.19
CA LYS A 93 1.47 -0.58 16.84
C LYS A 93 0.24 0.19 16.34
N LEU A 94 0.20 0.50 15.04
CA LEU A 94 -0.96 1.13 14.42
C LEU A 94 -2.11 0.13 14.31
N ARG A 95 -3.33 0.63 14.13
CA ARG A 95 -4.54 -0.19 13.98
C ARG A 95 -5.39 0.29 12.81
N PRO A 96 -6.05 -0.62 12.06
CA PRO A 96 -7.02 -0.21 11.05
C PRO A 96 -8.25 0.42 11.74
N VAL A 97 -8.70 1.57 11.24
CA VAL A 97 -9.87 2.30 11.77
C VAL A 97 -11.00 2.47 10.75
N ALA A 98 -10.70 2.25 9.46
CA ALA A 98 -11.65 2.24 8.36
C ALA A 98 -11.18 1.23 7.31
N ALA A 99 -12.12 0.55 6.65
CA ALA A 99 -11.85 -0.40 5.58
C ALA A 99 -12.48 0.10 4.27
N GLU A 100 -11.77 -0.10 3.15
CA GLU A 100 -12.35 0.15 1.83
C GLU A 100 -13.48 -0.85 1.55
N VAL A 101 -14.55 -0.37 0.93
CA VAL A 101 -15.68 -1.19 0.48
C VAL A 101 -15.59 -1.32 -1.04
N TYR A 102 -15.65 -2.56 -1.51
CA TYR A 102 -15.68 -2.95 -2.92
C TYR A 102 -17.02 -3.59 -3.27
N GLY A 103 -17.18 -4.01 -4.53
CA GLY A 103 -18.44 -4.55 -5.04
C GLY A 103 -19.35 -3.44 -5.55
N THR A 104 -20.65 -3.61 -5.37
CA THR A 104 -21.66 -2.61 -5.77
C THR A 104 -22.41 -2.10 -4.53
N GLU A 105 -23.15 -1.00 -4.66
CA GLU A 105 -24.00 -0.52 -3.56
C GLU A 105 -25.02 -1.58 -3.08
N ARG A 106 -25.48 -2.44 -3.99
CA ARG A 106 -26.41 -3.55 -3.65
C ARG A 106 -25.72 -4.74 -3.01
N GLN A 107 -24.44 -4.94 -3.26
CA GLN A 107 -23.64 -6.07 -2.76
C GLN A 107 -22.26 -5.57 -2.32
N PRO A 108 -22.18 -4.80 -1.23
CA PRO A 108 -20.92 -4.27 -0.72
C PRO A 108 -20.11 -5.39 -0.04
N ARG A 109 -18.79 -5.33 -0.19
CA ARG A 109 -17.86 -6.25 0.48
C ARG A 109 -16.61 -5.54 0.93
N THR A 110 -16.10 -5.91 2.09
CA THR A 110 -14.83 -5.43 2.67
C THR A 110 -13.68 -6.42 2.44
N HIS A 111 -13.77 -7.21 1.37
CA HIS A 111 -12.76 -8.18 0.95
C HIS A 111 -12.62 -8.16 -0.57
N TYR A 112 -11.53 -8.73 -1.06
CA TYR A 112 -11.27 -8.96 -2.48
C TYR A 112 -10.55 -10.29 -2.68
N TYR A 113 -10.46 -10.74 -3.93
CA TYR A 113 -9.87 -12.03 -4.28
C TYR A 113 -8.50 -11.81 -4.91
N ALA A 114 -7.48 -12.45 -4.35
CA ALA A 114 -6.20 -12.59 -5.02
C ALA A 114 -6.32 -13.68 -6.10
N VAL A 115 -5.93 -13.35 -7.34
CA VAL A 115 -6.04 -14.23 -8.50
C VAL A 115 -4.72 -14.25 -9.28
N ALA A 116 -4.48 -15.37 -9.97
CA ALA A 116 -3.43 -15.49 -10.97
C ALA A 116 -4.08 -15.38 -12.36
N VAL A 117 -3.70 -14.34 -13.12
CA VAL A 117 -4.21 -14.09 -14.47
C VAL A 117 -3.16 -14.51 -15.49
N VAL A 118 -3.60 -15.20 -16.54
CA VAL A 118 -2.78 -15.68 -17.65
C VAL A 118 -3.44 -15.33 -18.98
N LYS A 119 -2.67 -15.34 -20.07
CA LYS A 119 -3.24 -15.18 -21.42
C LYS A 119 -3.88 -16.49 -21.88
N LYS A 120 -5.04 -16.39 -22.54
CA LYS A 120 -5.65 -17.54 -23.22
C LYS A 120 -4.70 -18.04 -24.31
N GLY A 121 -4.45 -19.35 -24.33
CA GLY A 121 -3.55 -20.02 -25.28
C GLY A 121 -2.33 -20.67 -24.63
N GLY A 122 -1.98 -20.32 -23.39
CA GLY A 122 -1.01 -21.07 -22.60
C GLY A 122 -1.57 -22.43 -22.18
N SER A 123 -0.73 -23.46 -22.15
CA SER A 123 -1.08 -24.82 -21.72
C SER A 123 -0.33 -25.20 -20.44
N PHE A 124 -0.45 -24.34 -19.41
CA PHE A 124 0.16 -24.58 -18.10
C PHE A 124 -0.84 -24.25 -16.99
N GLN A 125 -0.69 -24.97 -15.88
CA GLN A 125 -1.51 -24.83 -14.67
C GLN A 125 -0.71 -24.19 -13.53
N LEU A 126 -1.36 -23.91 -12.40
CA LEU A 126 -0.73 -23.25 -11.25
C LEU A 126 0.46 -24.02 -10.67
N ASN A 127 0.48 -25.35 -10.79
CA ASN A 127 1.58 -26.22 -10.35
C ASN A 127 2.73 -26.34 -11.39
N GLU A 128 2.60 -25.70 -12.55
CA GLU A 128 3.57 -25.76 -13.66
C GLU A 128 4.26 -24.40 -13.90
N LEU A 129 4.23 -23.52 -12.89
CA LEU A 129 4.78 -22.16 -13.00
C LEU A 129 6.31 -22.09 -12.91
N GLN A 130 6.99 -23.18 -12.59
CA GLN A 130 8.45 -23.20 -12.47
C GLN A 130 9.09 -22.88 -13.84
N GLY A 131 10.06 -21.97 -13.84
CA GLY A 131 10.73 -21.51 -15.07
C GLY A 131 9.93 -20.51 -15.91
N LEU A 132 8.67 -20.24 -15.59
CA LEU A 132 7.90 -19.18 -16.26
C LEU A 132 8.30 -17.79 -15.76
N LYS A 133 7.78 -16.75 -16.42
CA LYS A 133 7.98 -15.35 -16.08
C LYS A 133 6.79 -14.79 -15.30
N SER A 134 7.04 -14.02 -14.25
CA SER A 134 5.98 -13.56 -13.35
C SER A 134 5.91 -12.04 -13.17
N CYS A 135 4.69 -11.53 -13.04
CA CYS A 135 4.38 -10.13 -12.79
C CYS A 135 3.69 -9.97 -11.43
N HIS A 136 4.27 -9.18 -10.53
CA HIS A 136 3.80 -9.01 -9.16
C HIS A 136 3.48 -7.55 -8.87
N THR A 137 2.43 -7.28 -8.07
CA THR A 137 2.05 -5.89 -7.74
C THR A 137 3.10 -5.12 -6.95
N GLY A 138 4.00 -5.83 -6.27
CA GLY A 138 5.01 -5.30 -5.36
C GLY A 138 5.30 -6.26 -4.21
N LEU A 139 6.52 -6.24 -3.72
CA LEU A 139 6.98 -7.05 -2.58
C LEU A 139 6.09 -6.81 -1.36
N ARG A 140 5.80 -7.87 -0.58
CA ARG A 140 4.96 -7.86 0.64
C ARG A 140 3.49 -7.46 0.46
N ARG A 141 3.02 -7.22 -0.76
CA ARG A 141 1.60 -6.96 -1.03
C ARG A 141 0.76 -8.23 -0.96
N THR A 142 -0.51 -8.10 -0.63
CA THR A 142 -1.39 -9.25 -0.35
C THR A 142 -1.53 -10.16 -1.57
N ALA A 143 -2.13 -9.65 -2.65
CA ALA A 143 -2.39 -10.43 -3.86
C ALA A 143 -1.14 -10.64 -4.73
N GLY A 144 -0.20 -9.68 -4.73
CA GLY A 144 0.98 -9.76 -5.57
C GLY A 144 2.15 -10.51 -4.98
N TRP A 145 2.18 -10.79 -3.67
CA TRP A 145 3.31 -11.46 -3.03
C TRP A 145 2.87 -12.47 -1.97
N ASN A 146 2.21 -12.03 -0.91
CA ASN A 146 1.96 -12.88 0.26
C ASN A 146 1.14 -14.13 -0.07
N VAL A 147 0.03 -13.95 -0.80
CA VAL A 147 -0.83 -15.06 -1.25
C VAL A 147 -0.10 -15.97 -2.24
N PRO A 148 0.39 -15.50 -3.41
CA PRO A 148 0.97 -16.40 -4.41
C PRO A 148 2.23 -17.11 -3.93
N ILE A 149 3.10 -16.45 -3.18
CA ILE A 149 4.31 -17.09 -2.66
C ILE A 149 3.96 -18.09 -1.53
N GLY A 150 2.95 -17.80 -0.72
CA GLY A 150 2.40 -18.76 0.23
C GLY A 150 1.83 -20.00 -0.44
N THR A 151 1.05 -19.82 -1.51
CA THR A 151 0.48 -20.91 -2.32
C THR A 151 1.56 -21.74 -3.03
N LEU A 152 2.60 -21.09 -3.55
CA LEU A 152 3.67 -21.75 -4.29
C LEU A 152 4.77 -22.33 -3.40
N ARG A 153 4.76 -22.07 -2.09
CA ARG A 153 5.77 -22.52 -1.12
C ARG A 153 6.16 -24.01 -1.27
N PRO A 154 5.22 -24.96 -1.48
CA PRO A 154 5.57 -26.37 -1.68
C PRO A 154 6.47 -26.66 -2.89
N PHE A 155 6.50 -25.77 -3.89
CA PHE A 155 7.27 -25.93 -5.12
C PHE A 155 8.59 -25.13 -5.12
N LEU A 156 8.83 -24.28 -4.11
CA LEU A 156 10.00 -23.39 -4.08
C LEU A 156 11.30 -24.10 -3.66
N ASN A 157 11.22 -25.30 -3.08
CA ASN A 157 12.37 -26.00 -2.46
C ASN A 157 13.16 -25.08 -1.51
N TRP A 158 12.47 -24.19 -0.80
CA TRP A 158 13.06 -23.27 0.15
C TRP A 158 13.30 -23.97 1.49
N THR A 159 14.56 -23.99 1.95
CA THR A 159 14.96 -24.65 3.21
C THR A 159 14.57 -23.87 4.47
N GLY A 160 14.14 -22.62 4.30
CA GLY A 160 13.81 -21.73 5.40
C GLY A 160 14.94 -20.76 5.77
N PRO A 161 14.75 -19.96 6.84
CA PRO A 161 15.77 -19.06 7.34
C PRO A 161 17.07 -19.82 7.69
N PRO A 162 18.26 -19.21 7.47
CA PRO A 162 18.48 -17.77 7.21
C PRO A 162 18.34 -17.35 5.74
N GLU A 163 18.08 -18.27 4.81
CA GLU A 163 17.87 -17.90 3.41
C GLU A 163 16.55 -17.10 3.27
N PRO A 164 16.57 -15.89 2.68
CA PRO A 164 15.34 -15.15 2.40
C PRO A 164 14.49 -15.87 1.36
N ILE A 165 13.18 -15.89 1.54
CA ILE A 165 12.26 -16.57 0.61
C ILE A 165 12.35 -15.99 -0.81
N GLU A 166 12.71 -14.72 -0.93
CA GLU A 166 13.02 -14.01 -2.17
C GLU A 166 14.07 -14.76 -3.02
N ALA A 167 15.08 -15.38 -2.40
CA ALA A 167 16.10 -16.14 -3.11
C ALA A 167 15.52 -17.40 -3.77
N ALA A 168 14.63 -18.12 -3.06
CA ALA A 168 13.96 -19.29 -3.61
C ALA A 168 13.01 -18.92 -4.75
N VAL A 169 12.26 -17.83 -4.61
CA VAL A 169 11.39 -17.31 -5.68
C VAL A 169 12.22 -16.87 -6.90
N ALA A 170 13.37 -16.24 -6.69
CA ALA A 170 14.28 -15.83 -7.75
C ALA A 170 14.86 -17.01 -8.53
N ARG A 171 14.97 -18.20 -7.93
CA ARG A 171 15.35 -19.46 -8.60
C ARG A 171 14.15 -20.16 -9.26
N PHE A 172 12.95 -20.01 -8.70
CA PHE A 172 11.74 -20.68 -9.17
C PHE A 172 11.24 -20.12 -10.51
N PHE A 173 11.11 -18.79 -10.62
CA PHE A 173 10.74 -18.13 -11.88
C PHE A 173 11.97 -17.82 -12.72
N SER A 174 11.88 -17.88 -14.05
CA SER A 174 13.02 -17.55 -14.92
C SER A 174 13.37 -16.07 -14.93
N ALA A 175 12.37 -15.20 -14.74
CA ALA A 175 12.50 -13.77 -14.53
C ALA A 175 11.19 -13.22 -13.96
N SER A 176 11.27 -12.13 -13.19
CA SER A 176 10.07 -11.50 -12.63
C SER A 176 10.14 -9.97 -12.67
N CYS A 177 8.99 -9.32 -12.50
CA CYS A 177 8.93 -7.97 -11.95
C CYS A 177 8.25 -7.99 -10.59
N VAL A 178 9.02 -7.72 -9.55
CA VAL A 178 8.60 -7.60 -8.15
C VAL A 178 9.05 -6.23 -7.64
N PRO A 179 8.25 -5.17 -7.85
CA PRO A 179 8.58 -3.84 -7.39
C PRO A 179 8.94 -3.81 -5.90
N GLY A 180 10.03 -3.14 -5.54
CA GLY A 180 10.56 -3.06 -4.17
C GLY A 180 11.45 -4.22 -3.72
N ALA A 181 11.67 -5.24 -4.56
CA ALA A 181 12.73 -6.22 -4.29
C ALA A 181 14.12 -5.58 -4.40
N ASP A 182 15.07 -6.09 -3.62
CA ASP A 182 16.47 -5.67 -3.70
C ASP A 182 17.05 -6.13 -5.05
N LYS A 183 17.21 -5.19 -5.99
CA LYS A 183 17.74 -5.47 -7.34
C LYS A 183 19.21 -5.90 -7.36
N GLY A 184 19.98 -5.63 -6.29
CA GLY A 184 21.37 -6.05 -6.14
C GLY A 184 21.47 -7.49 -5.62
N GLN A 185 20.67 -7.83 -4.61
CA GLN A 185 20.65 -9.17 -4.02
C GLN A 185 19.82 -10.17 -4.85
N PHE A 186 18.71 -9.72 -5.43
CA PHE A 186 17.76 -10.55 -6.19
C PHE A 186 17.50 -9.98 -7.59
N PRO A 187 18.53 -9.88 -8.46
CA PRO A 187 18.39 -9.26 -9.78
C PRO A 187 17.31 -9.92 -10.65
N ASN A 188 17.06 -11.23 -10.45
CA ASN A 188 16.05 -11.94 -11.22
C ASN A 188 14.62 -11.47 -10.91
N LEU A 189 14.37 -10.99 -9.69
CA LEU A 189 13.06 -10.45 -9.27
C LEU A 189 12.76 -9.07 -9.88
N CYS A 190 13.77 -8.36 -10.36
CA CYS A 190 13.64 -7.03 -10.98
C CYS A 190 13.89 -7.06 -12.49
N ARG A 191 14.07 -8.25 -13.08
CA ARG A 191 14.54 -8.42 -14.46
C ARG A 191 13.54 -7.92 -15.49
N LEU A 192 12.24 -8.16 -15.28
CA LEU A 192 11.16 -7.79 -16.19
C LEU A 192 10.61 -6.38 -15.93
N CYS A 193 11.02 -5.73 -14.85
CA CYS A 193 10.52 -4.41 -14.50
C CYS A 193 10.94 -3.37 -15.56
N ALA A 194 10.04 -2.41 -15.81
CA ALA A 194 10.10 -1.51 -16.96
C ALA A 194 10.58 -0.09 -16.61
N GLY A 195 10.81 0.21 -15.33
CA GLY A 195 11.37 1.49 -14.91
C GLY A 195 12.77 1.74 -15.49
N THR A 196 13.12 3.01 -15.62
CA THR A 196 14.39 3.44 -16.22
C THR A 196 15.38 3.90 -15.15
N GLY A 197 16.66 3.55 -15.31
CA GLY A 197 17.72 3.91 -14.35
C GLY A 197 17.39 3.44 -12.93
N GLU A 198 17.41 4.38 -11.98
CA GLU A 198 17.09 4.10 -10.58
C GLU A 198 15.62 3.74 -10.33
N ASN A 199 14.71 4.12 -11.23
CA ASN A 199 13.29 3.78 -11.11
C ASN A 199 12.98 2.34 -11.49
N LYS A 200 13.95 1.60 -12.07
CA LYS A 200 13.77 0.19 -12.36
C LYS A 200 13.50 -0.58 -11.08
N CYS A 201 12.34 -1.26 -11.02
CA CYS A 201 11.90 -2.03 -9.87
C CYS A 201 11.52 -1.17 -8.64
N ALA A 202 11.28 0.12 -8.81
CA ALA A 202 10.89 1.00 -7.71
C ALA A 202 9.50 0.62 -7.14
N PHE A 203 9.32 0.76 -5.82
CA PHE A 203 8.02 0.59 -5.16
C PHE A 203 7.15 1.86 -5.30
N SER A 204 6.93 2.31 -6.53
CA SER A 204 6.14 3.51 -6.80
C SER A 204 5.63 3.52 -8.24
N SER A 205 4.78 4.50 -8.59
CA SER A 205 4.30 4.69 -9.96
C SER A 205 5.39 5.06 -10.97
N GLN A 206 6.64 5.28 -10.54
CA GLN A 206 7.78 5.44 -11.46
C GLN A 206 8.18 4.12 -12.13
N GLU A 207 7.81 2.97 -11.53
CA GLU A 207 7.88 1.67 -12.16
C GLU A 207 6.56 1.39 -12.90
N PRO A 208 6.53 1.34 -14.24
CA PRO A 208 5.29 1.15 -15.00
C PRO A 208 4.56 -0.17 -14.69
N TYR A 209 5.28 -1.18 -14.20
CA TYR A 209 4.71 -2.47 -13.80
C TYR A 209 4.32 -2.56 -12.32
N PHE A 210 4.29 -1.43 -11.60
CA PHE A 210 3.88 -1.36 -10.19
C PHE A 210 2.36 -1.44 -9.97
N SER A 211 1.97 -2.01 -8.83
CA SER A 211 0.58 -2.18 -8.39
C SER A 211 -0.26 -3.07 -9.33
N TYR A 212 -1.57 -3.13 -9.11
CA TYR A 212 -2.47 -4.04 -9.82
C TYR A 212 -2.44 -3.82 -11.34
N SER A 213 -2.67 -2.57 -11.79
CA SER A 213 -2.69 -2.25 -13.21
C SER A 213 -1.31 -2.41 -13.87
N GLY A 214 -0.22 -2.13 -13.15
CA GLY A 214 1.13 -2.33 -13.67
C GLY A 214 1.49 -3.80 -13.83
N ALA A 215 1.19 -4.65 -12.84
CA ALA A 215 1.40 -6.09 -12.95
C ALA A 215 0.54 -6.70 -14.08
N PHE A 216 -0.70 -6.23 -14.25
CA PHE A 216 -1.52 -6.63 -15.40
C PHE A 216 -0.93 -6.13 -16.73
N LYS A 217 -0.40 -4.90 -16.78
CA LYS A 217 0.31 -4.39 -17.96
C LYS A 217 1.54 -5.24 -18.31
N CYS A 218 2.33 -5.65 -17.33
CA CYS A 218 3.47 -6.58 -17.50
C CYS A 218 3.06 -7.87 -18.21
N LEU A 219 1.91 -8.44 -17.84
CA LEU A 219 1.33 -9.58 -18.56
C LEU A 219 0.88 -9.20 -19.96
N ARG A 220 0.10 -8.11 -20.12
CA ARG A 220 -0.43 -7.69 -21.43
C ARG A 220 0.68 -7.46 -22.45
N ASP A 221 1.74 -6.76 -22.05
CA ASP A 221 2.90 -6.46 -22.88
C ASP A 221 3.72 -7.72 -23.23
N GLY A 222 3.40 -8.88 -22.63
CA GLY A 222 4.09 -10.15 -22.88
C GLY A 222 5.45 -10.26 -22.18
N ALA A 223 5.73 -9.39 -21.21
CA ALA A 223 6.94 -9.46 -20.42
C ALA A 223 6.92 -10.67 -19.48
N GLY A 224 5.76 -10.97 -18.88
CA GLY A 224 5.53 -12.16 -18.06
C GLY A 224 4.39 -13.04 -18.56
N ASP A 225 4.36 -14.28 -18.07
CA ASP A 225 3.39 -15.33 -18.43
C ASP A 225 2.19 -15.36 -17.47
N VAL A 226 2.41 -14.94 -16.22
CA VAL A 226 1.40 -14.87 -15.15
C VAL A 226 1.46 -13.54 -14.42
N ALA A 227 0.31 -12.94 -14.11
CA ALA A 227 0.19 -11.79 -13.23
C ALA A 227 -0.60 -12.14 -11.96
N PHE A 228 -0.02 -11.82 -10.80
CA PHE A 228 -0.68 -12.00 -9.50
C PHE A 228 -1.31 -10.67 -9.06
N ILE A 229 -2.64 -10.58 -9.14
CA ILE A 229 -3.41 -9.34 -9.01
C ILE A 229 -4.74 -9.60 -8.28
N ARG A 230 -5.61 -8.58 -8.19
CA ARG A 230 -6.98 -8.73 -7.67
C ARG A 230 -7.97 -8.97 -8.81
N GLU A 231 -9.12 -9.57 -8.50
CA GLU A 231 -10.14 -9.98 -9.48
C GLU A 231 -10.69 -8.83 -10.34
N SER A 232 -10.79 -7.62 -9.79
CA SER A 232 -11.37 -6.47 -10.48
C SER A 232 -10.39 -5.72 -11.39
N THR A 233 -9.21 -6.27 -11.64
CA THR A 233 -8.18 -5.58 -12.45
C THR A 233 -8.42 -5.75 -13.95
N VAL A 234 -9.07 -6.85 -14.35
CA VAL A 234 -9.39 -7.21 -15.74
C VAL A 234 -10.74 -6.65 -16.17
#